data_AF-A0A3D4RN85-F1
#
_entry.id   AF-A0A3D4RN85-F1
#
_cell.length_a   1.000
_cell.length_b   1.000
_cell.length_c   1.000
_cell.angle_alpha   90.00
_cell.angle_beta   90.00
_cell.angle_gamma   90.00
#
_symmetry.space_group_name_H-M   'P 1'
#
loop_
_entity.id
_entity.type
_entity.pdbx_description
1 polymer ?
#
loop_
_entity_poly.entity_id
_entity_poly.type
_entity_poly.pdbx_seq_one_letter_code
_entity_poly.pdbx_strand_id
1 'polypeptide(L)'
;MFSLSCGAIWEICEYTYDDLFGTNTQQFMETTSGSIYTDQDIPLVGHEALRDTMTDLILDFIGGLIVALYVLFRHNAFMEKHNTDSILDSPSIVDALQEQETGSKEPQKDTTTKNT
;
A
#
# COMPACT_ATOMS: atom_id res chain seq x y z
N MET A 1 -1.51 10.07 -3.66
CA MET A 1 -1.12 11.44 -4.08
C MET A 1 -0.14 11.42 -5.25
N PHE A 2 1.00 10.72 -5.14
CA PHE A 2 2.00 10.68 -6.22
C PHE A 2 1.46 10.16 -7.57
N SER A 3 0.82 8.99 -7.60
CA SER A 3 0.28 8.41 -8.84
C SER A 3 -0.73 9.33 -9.54
N LEU A 4 -1.72 9.88 -8.83
CA LEU A 4 -2.65 10.87 -9.38
C LEU A 4 -1.96 12.12 -9.97
N SER A 5 -0.89 12.61 -9.31
CA SER A 5 -0.18 13.80 -9.79
C SER A 5 0.64 13.47 -11.05
N CYS A 6 1.25 12.28 -11.10
CA CYS A 6 1.92 11.79 -12.31
C CYS A 6 0.95 11.59 -13.46
N GLY A 7 -0.24 11.04 -13.20
CA GLY A 7 -1.35 10.95 -14.15
C GLY A 7 -1.74 12.29 -14.74
N ALA A 8 -2.03 13.26 -13.87
CA ALA A 8 -2.36 14.62 -14.31
C ALA A 8 -1.22 15.28 -15.12
N ILE A 9 0.04 15.01 -14.78
CA ILE A 9 1.19 15.52 -15.54
C ILE A 9 1.28 14.85 -16.91
N TRP A 10 0.99 13.54 -17.02
CA TRP A 10 0.97 12.82 -18.28
C TRP A 10 -0.06 13.43 -19.25
N GLU A 11 -1.29 13.64 -18.76
CA GLU A 11 -2.36 14.28 -19.54
C GLU A 11 -2.00 15.68 -20.05
N ILE A 12 -1.37 16.51 -19.20
CA ILE A 12 -0.92 17.85 -19.61
C ILE A 12 0.19 17.76 -20.65
N CYS A 13 1.11 16.80 -20.52
CA CYS A 13 2.13 16.55 -21.53
C CYS A 13 1.49 16.16 -22.85
N GLU A 14 0.58 15.19 -22.87
CA GLU A 14 -0.12 14.72 -24.07
C GLU A 14 -0.89 15.84 -24.76
N TYR A 15 -1.68 16.62 -24.02
CA TYR A 15 -2.37 17.79 -24.56
C TYR A 15 -1.39 18.77 -25.24
N THR A 16 -0.24 19.00 -24.61
CA THR A 16 0.79 19.91 -25.15
C THR A 16 1.48 19.31 -26.38
N TYR A 17 1.71 18.00 -26.41
CA TYR A 17 2.29 17.30 -27.56
C TYR A 17 1.32 17.26 -28.75
N ASP A 18 0.03 17.03 -28.50
CA ASP A 18 -1.01 17.04 -29.53
C ASP A 18 -1.15 18.43 -30.18
N ASP A 19 -1.14 19.51 -29.39
CA ASP A 19 -1.19 20.89 -29.91
C ASP A 19 0.08 21.27 -30.69
N LEU A 20 1.24 20.71 -30.33
CA LEU A 20 2.52 21.01 -30.96
C LEU A 20 2.78 20.22 -32.25
N PHE A 21 2.42 18.94 -32.28
CA PHE A 21 2.70 18.04 -33.40
C PHE A 21 1.48 17.79 -34.30
N GLY A 22 0.34 18.36 -33.92
CA GLY A 22 -0.91 18.14 -34.60
C GLY A 22 -1.31 16.67 -34.63
N THR A 23 -1.15 16.01 -33.49
CA THR A 23 -1.50 14.61 -33.31
C THR A 23 -2.81 14.44 -32.56
N ASN A 24 -3.51 13.33 -32.81
CA ASN A 24 -4.74 12.97 -32.12
C ASN A 24 -4.48 11.82 -31.14
N THR A 25 -3.69 12.08 -30.10
CA THR A 25 -3.32 11.06 -29.11
C THR A 25 -4.37 11.01 -28.00
N GLN A 26 -4.94 12.16 -27.63
CA GLN A 26 -6.09 12.32 -26.72
C GLN A 26 -7.45 11.88 -27.32
N GLN A 27 -7.40 11.25 -28.50
CA GLN A 27 -8.51 10.71 -29.29
C GLN A 27 -9.77 11.60 -29.33
N PHE A 28 -9.58 12.91 -29.46
CA PHE A 28 -10.65 13.90 -29.44
C PHE A 28 -11.38 14.05 -30.78
N MET A 29 -11.10 13.22 -31.79
CA MET A 29 -11.78 13.20 -33.10
C MET A 29 -12.60 11.90 -33.28
N GLU A 30 -13.88 12.00 -33.69
CA GLU A 30 -14.77 10.83 -33.82
C GLU A 30 -14.35 9.96 -35.00
N THR A 31 -13.80 10.60 -36.03
CA THR A 31 -13.58 9.99 -37.35
C THR A 31 -12.12 9.56 -37.56
N THR A 32 -11.19 10.00 -36.71
CA THR A 32 -9.76 9.71 -36.86
C THR A 32 -9.38 8.42 -36.10
N SER A 33 -9.05 7.34 -36.82
CA SER A 33 -8.50 6.09 -36.24
C SER A 33 -6.96 6.06 -36.14
N GLY A 34 -6.28 7.21 -36.26
CA GLY A 34 -4.82 7.30 -36.29
C GLY A 34 -4.25 8.57 -35.64
N SER A 35 -2.94 8.60 -35.44
CA SER A 35 -2.24 9.68 -34.74
C SER A 35 -2.23 11.03 -35.48
N ILE A 36 -2.54 11.07 -36.78
CA ILE A 36 -2.58 12.31 -37.58
C ILE A 36 -4.03 12.62 -37.92
N TYR A 37 -4.51 13.82 -37.54
CA TYR A 37 -5.83 14.30 -37.92
C TYR A 37 -5.77 15.06 -39.25
N THR A 38 -6.80 14.92 -40.08
CA THR A 38 -6.95 15.59 -41.39
C THR A 38 -8.05 16.64 -41.29
N ASP A 39 -8.05 17.68 -42.15
CA ASP A 39 -9.07 18.75 -42.17
C ASP A 39 -10.54 18.28 -42.33
N GLN A 40 -10.75 16.99 -42.59
CA GLN A 40 -12.06 16.35 -42.77
C GLN A 40 -12.58 15.69 -41.49
N ASP A 41 -11.78 15.65 -40.42
CA ASP A 41 -12.12 14.96 -39.19
C ASP A 41 -13.02 15.81 -38.29
N ILE A 42 -14.03 15.16 -37.73
CA ILE A 42 -15.02 15.82 -36.87
C ILE A 42 -14.54 15.72 -35.42
N PRO A 43 -14.28 16.87 -34.75
CA PRO A 43 -13.90 16.85 -33.34
C PRO A 43 -15.07 16.42 -32.47
N LEU A 44 -14.81 15.54 -31.49
CA LEU A 44 -15.67 15.38 -30.34
C LEU A 44 -15.66 16.71 -29.59
N VAL A 45 -16.86 17.18 -29.23
CA VAL A 45 -17.04 18.46 -28.55
C VAL A 45 -17.61 18.22 -27.16
N GLY A 46 -17.05 18.87 -26.16
CA GLY A 46 -17.59 18.86 -24.80
C GLY A 46 -17.26 17.58 -24.03
N HIS A 47 -18.29 16.94 -23.47
CA HIS A 47 -18.13 15.85 -22.49
C HIS A 47 -17.41 14.62 -23.08
N GLU A 48 -17.58 14.40 -24.37
CA GLU A 48 -16.95 13.26 -25.05
C GLU A 48 -15.45 13.45 -25.27
N ALA A 49 -14.99 14.68 -25.56
CA ALA A 49 -13.55 14.98 -25.65
C ALA A 49 -12.85 14.89 -24.29
N LEU A 50 -13.58 15.16 -23.20
CA LEU A 50 -13.05 15.08 -21.84
C LEU A 50 -13.00 13.63 -21.31
N ARG A 51 -13.71 12.69 -21.95
CA ARG A 51 -13.85 11.32 -21.45
C ARG A 51 -12.52 10.58 -21.38
N ASP A 52 -11.65 10.79 -22.36
CA ASP A 52 -10.36 10.10 -22.48
C ASP A 52 -9.47 10.43 -21.27
N THR A 53 -9.14 11.72 -21.09
CA THR A 53 -8.42 12.25 -19.93
C THR A 53 -9.04 11.88 -18.58
N MET A 54 -10.38 11.87 -18.47
CA MET A 54 -11.04 11.47 -17.22
C MET A 54 -10.89 9.96 -16.94
N THR A 55 -10.82 9.14 -17.98
CA THR A 55 -10.62 7.69 -17.84
C THR A 55 -9.23 7.40 -17.32
N ASP A 56 -8.20 8.06 -17.86
CA ASP A 56 -6.81 7.89 -17.40
C ASP A 56 -6.62 8.32 -15.94
N LEU A 57 -7.19 9.46 -15.53
CA LEU A 57 -7.17 9.90 -14.13
C LEU A 57 -7.89 8.91 -13.18
N ILE A 58 -8.98 8.30 -13.63
CA ILE A 58 -9.70 7.27 -12.86
C ILE A 58 -8.85 6.00 -12.77
N LEU A 59 -8.16 5.61 -13.83
CA LEU A 59 -7.24 4.47 -13.81
C LEU A 59 -6.09 4.68 -12.83
N ASP A 60 -5.50 5.88 -12.80
CA ASP A 60 -4.48 6.23 -11.80
C ASP A 60 -5.02 6.21 -10.37
N PHE A 61 -6.25 6.69 -10.16
CA PHE A 61 -6.91 6.61 -8.86
C PHE A 61 -7.07 5.16 -8.41
N ILE A 62 -7.59 4.30 -9.28
CA ILE A 62 -7.84 2.89 -8.98
C ILE A 62 -6.52 2.15 -8.77
N GLY A 63 -5.50 2.37 -9.60
CA GLY A 63 -4.17 1.80 -9.45
C GLY A 63 -3.55 2.19 -8.11
N GLY A 64 -3.61 3.47 -7.75
CA GLY A 64 -3.15 3.97 -6.45
C GLY A 64 -3.93 3.36 -5.28
N LEU A 65 -5.24 3.19 -5.42
CA LEU A 65 -6.10 2.59 -4.39
C LEU A 65 -5.77 1.11 -4.17
N ILE A 66 -5.59 0.33 -5.24
CA ILE A 66 -5.23 -1.09 -5.16
C ILE A 66 -3.90 -1.27 -4.43
N VAL A 67 -2.88 -0.49 -4.79
CA VAL A 67 -1.57 -0.53 -4.12
C VAL A 67 -1.69 -0.15 -2.65
N ALA A 68 -2.46 0.90 -2.33
CA ALA A 68 -2.69 1.31 -0.95
C ALA A 68 -3.36 0.21 -0.11
N LEU A 69 -4.38 -0.45 -0.67
CA LEU A 69 -5.06 -1.57 -0.01
C LEU A 69 -4.11 -2.76 0.17
N TYR A 70 -3.33 -3.11 -0.87
CA TYR A 70 -2.37 -4.21 -0.78
C TYR A 70 -1.34 -4.00 0.33
N VAL A 71 -0.76 -2.80 0.42
CA VAL A 71 0.20 -2.44 1.47
C VAL A 71 -0.45 -2.48 2.85
N LEU A 72 -1.68 -1.94 2.98
CA LEU A 72 -2.40 -1.95 4.25
C LEU A 72 -2.72 -3.37 4.72
N PHE A 73 -3.22 -4.24 3.84
CA PHE A 73 -3.48 -5.64 4.18
C PHE A 73 -2.20 -6.38 4.59
N ARG A 74 -1.11 -6.17 3.84
CA ARG A 74 0.20 -6.77 4.17
C ARG A 74 0.76 -6.27 5.49
N HIS A 75 0.52 -4.99 5.81
CA HIS A 75 0.92 -4.38 7.08
C HIS A 75 0.07 -4.92 8.24
N ASN A 76 -1.24 -5.04 8.07
CA ASN A 76 -2.15 -5.58 9.09
C ASN A 76 -1.82 -7.05 9.41
N ALA A 77 -1.58 -7.87 8.40
CA ALA A 77 -1.16 -9.27 8.58
C ALA A 77 0.21 -9.40 9.27
N PHE A 78 1.12 -8.45 9.03
CA PHE A 78 2.40 -8.40 9.73
C PHE A 78 2.25 -8.03 11.21
N MET A 79 1.42 -7.04 11.50
CA MET A 79 1.17 -6.58 12.86
C MET A 79 0.51 -7.65 13.72
N GLU A 80 -0.41 -8.43 13.16
CA GLU A 80 -1.03 -9.56 13.88
C GLU A 80 0.00 -10.63 14.27
N LYS A 81 0.94 -10.94 13.36
CA LYS A 81 2.02 -11.89 13.63
C LYS A 81 2.94 -11.40 14.75
N HIS A 82 3.42 -10.15 14.66
CA HIS A 82 4.33 -9.60 15.67
C HIS A 82 3.65 -9.46 17.05
N ASN A 83 2.35 -9.13 17.10
CA ASN A 83 1.60 -9.10 18.36
C ASN A 83 1.52 -10.51 18.99
N THR A 84 1.19 -11.52 18.20
CA THR A 84 1.09 -12.91 18.68
C THR A 84 2.44 -13.45 19.17
N ASP A 85 3.52 -13.19 18.44
CA ASP A 85 4.88 -13.57 18.84
C ASP A 85 5.27 -12.86 20.15
N SER A 86 4.92 -11.58 20.32
CA SER A 86 5.17 -10.84 21.58
C SER A 86 4.37 -11.35 22.77
N ILE A 87 3.17 -11.89 22.54
CA ILE A 87 2.35 -12.52 23.59
C ILE A 87 2.94 -13.89 23.98
N LEU A 88 3.46 -14.65 23.02
CA LEU A 88 4.07 -15.98 23.25
C LEU A 88 5.43 -15.91 23.96
N ASP A 89 6.19 -14.83 23.76
CA ASP A 89 7.50 -14.60 24.41
C ASP A 89 7.38 -13.95 25.80
N SER A 90 6.15 -13.60 26.22
CA SER A 90 5.91 -13.14 27.59
C SER A 90 6.14 -14.30 28.55
N PRO A 91 7.03 -14.16 29.56
CA PRO A 91 7.25 -15.22 30.55
C PRO A 91 5.91 -15.53 31.18
N SER A 92 5.39 -16.71 30.88
CA SER A 92 4.09 -17.10 31.34
C SER A 92 4.11 -17.08 32.86
N ILE A 93 3.08 -16.52 33.50
CA ILE A 93 2.96 -16.54 34.96
C ILE A 93 3.08 -17.99 35.49
N VAL A 94 2.79 -19.00 34.65
CA VAL A 94 2.95 -20.42 34.99
C VAL A 94 4.41 -20.87 35.09
N ASP A 95 5.34 -20.31 34.30
CA ASP A 95 6.78 -20.63 34.45
C ASP A 95 7.36 -20.01 35.73
N ALA A 96 6.96 -18.77 36.04
CA ALA A 96 7.37 -18.09 37.27
C ALA A 96 6.82 -18.76 38.56
N LEU A 97 5.63 -19.37 38.47
CA LEU A 97 5.04 -20.14 39.57
C LEU A 97 5.70 -21.52 39.73
N GLN A 98 6.11 -22.15 38.64
CA GLN A 98 6.76 -23.46 38.69
C GLN A 98 8.16 -23.37 39.32
N GLU A 99 8.87 -22.25 39.13
CA GLU A 99 10.17 -21.99 39.76
C GLU A 99 10.07 -21.70 41.28
N GLN A 100 8.93 -21.16 41.74
CA GLN A 100 8.63 -21.00 43.17
C GLN A 100 8.34 -22.35 43.87
N GLU A 101 7.69 -23.31 43.19
CA GLU A 101 7.44 -24.64 43.75
C GLU A 101 8.71 -25.51 43.82
N THR A 102 9.63 -25.40 42.87
CA THR A 102 10.91 -26.15 42.90
C THR A 102 11.91 -25.65 43.94
N GLY A 103 11.77 -24.41 44.42
CA GLY A 103 12.64 -23.82 45.46
C GLY A 103 12.33 -24.23 46.91
N SER A 104 11.19 -24.89 47.18
CA SER A 104 10.72 -25.16 48.55
C SER A 104 11.10 -26.55 49.10
N LYS A 105 11.99 -27.30 48.42
CA LYS A 105 12.44 -28.62 48.87
C LYS A 105 13.95 -28.72 49.03
N GLU A 106 14.51 -28.03 50.04
CA GLU A 106 15.81 -28.40 50.60
C GLU A 106 15.69 -28.58 52.13
N PRO A 107 15.94 -29.78 52.69
CA PRO A 107 15.83 -30.00 54.12
C PRO A 107 17.09 -29.51 54.84
N GLN A 108 16.86 -28.56 55.74
CA GLN A 108 17.61 -28.18 56.94
C GLN A 108 18.61 -29.24 57.45
N LYS A 109 19.92 -28.93 57.41
CA LYS A 109 20.95 -29.69 58.15
C LYS A 109 21.35 -28.93 59.41
N ASP A 110 20.91 -29.47 60.53
CA ASP A 110 21.07 -28.97 61.88
C ASP A 110 22.50 -29.22 62.44
N THR A 111 23.03 -28.18 63.10
CA THR A 111 23.91 -28.11 64.28
C THR A 111 25.09 -29.10 64.46
N THR A 112 26.30 -28.57 64.69
CA THR A 112 27.05 -28.77 65.95
C THR A 112 28.21 -27.77 66.11
N THR A 113 28.15 -27.11 67.26
CA THR A 113 28.94 -26.03 67.84
C THR A 113 30.37 -26.46 68.21
N LYS A 114 31.34 -25.57 67.99
CA LYS A 114 32.67 -25.61 68.63
C LYS A 114 32.51 -25.40 70.14
N ASN A 115 33.19 -26.20 70.97
CA ASN A 115 33.66 -25.80 72.30
C ASN A 115 34.76 -26.77 72.79
N THR A 116 35.90 -26.17 73.11
CA THR A 116 37.07 -26.68 73.87
C THR A 116 37.96 -27.74 73.23
#